data_AF-B9T6R9-F1
#
_entry.id   AF-B9T6R9-F1
#
_cell.length_a   1.000
_cell.length_b   1.000
_cell.length_c   1.000
_cell.angle_alpha   90.00
_cell.angle_beta   90.00
_cell.angle_gamma   90.00
#
_symmetry.space_group_name_H-M   'P 1'
#
loop_
_entity.id
_entity.type
_entity.pdbx_description
1 polymer ?
#
loop_
_entity_poly.entity_id
_entity_poly.type
_entity_poly.pdbx_seq_one_letter_code
_entity_poly.pdbx_strand_id
1 'polypeptide(L)'
;MPREFFTDFLKVAQDEGRHFNLLAKKELGSSYGALPAHDGLLDSAITTLKDLLARSAIEHCVYEASGLNMLPTTISRFHNGGDNVTADLLERVVYPEEVTHCAAGVKWFKYLRLRSRHLEGESEITMEENEEIIQKFHVVVRTHFRGPLKPPFNEEARKAAGFGPRRYEPLAVKEINAGCR
;
A
#
# COMPACT_ATOMS: atom_id res chain seq x y z
N MET A 1 6.65 -19.20 -6.73
CA MET A 1 6.15 -18.54 -5.50
C MET A 1 5.62 -19.60 -4.54
N PRO A 2 5.76 -19.42 -3.22
CA PRO A 2 5.22 -20.35 -2.22
C PRO A 2 3.69 -20.25 -2.15
N ARG A 3 3.02 -21.28 -1.62
CA ARG A 3 1.55 -21.32 -1.51
C ARG A 3 0.98 -20.14 -0.72
N GLU A 4 1.66 -19.77 0.36
CA GLU A 4 1.26 -18.68 1.24
C GLU A 4 1.13 -17.32 0.51
N PHE A 5 1.94 -17.08 -0.53
CA PHE A 5 1.82 -15.89 -1.37
C PHE A 5 0.42 -15.77 -1.96
N PHE A 6 -0.10 -16.86 -2.49
CA PHE A 6 -1.43 -16.88 -3.08
C PHE A 6 -2.51 -16.76 -2.00
N THR A 7 -2.33 -17.43 -0.86
CA THR A 7 -3.28 -17.33 0.25
C THR A 7 -3.42 -15.90 0.76
N ASP A 8 -2.30 -15.19 0.97
CA ASP A 8 -2.30 -13.81 1.45
C ASP A 8 -3.03 -12.88 0.47
N PHE A 9 -2.71 -12.95 -0.83
CA PHE A 9 -3.36 -12.08 -1.82
C PHE A 9 -4.81 -12.48 -2.14
N LEU A 10 -5.19 -13.75 -1.99
CA LEU A 10 -6.59 -14.15 -2.04
C LEU A 10 -7.39 -13.56 -0.88
N LYS A 11 -6.80 -13.49 0.31
CA LYS A 11 -7.42 -12.84 1.46
C LYS A 11 -7.61 -11.34 1.22
N VAL A 12 -6.57 -10.65 0.74
CA VAL A 12 -6.65 -9.22 0.37
C VAL A 12 -7.79 -9.00 -0.64
N ALA A 13 -7.83 -9.78 -1.72
CA ALA A 13 -8.89 -9.65 -2.72
C ALA A 13 -10.30 -9.92 -2.18
N GLN A 14 -10.44 -10.87 -1.25
CA GLN A 14 -11.71 -11.15 -0.58
C GLN A 14 -12.17 -9.98 0.30
N ASP A 15 -11.24 -9.42 1.08
CA ASP A 15 -11.51 -8.29 1.96
C ASP A 15 -11.91 -7.05 1.15
N GLU A 16 -11.19 -6.73 0.08
CA GLU A 16 -11.48 -5.61 -0.82
C GLU A 16 -12.86 -5.75 -1.49
N GLY A 17 -13.18 -6.96 -1.96
CA GLY A 17 -14.52 -7.24 -2.50
C GLY A 17 -15.62 -7.06 -1.46
N ARG A 18 -15.36 -7.41 -0.19
CA ARG A 18 -16.31 -7.19 0.91
C ARG A 18 -16.41 -5.71 1.28
N HIS A 19 -15.30 -4.98 1.37
CA HIS A 19 -15.27 -3.54 1.63
C HIS A 19 -16.10 -2.78 0.61
N PHE A 20 -15.86 -3.06 -0.68
CA PHE A 20 -16.64 -2.48 -1.77
C PHE A 20 -18.13 -2.72 -1.57
N ASN A 21 -18.55 -3.96 -1.30
CA ASN A 21 -19.95 -4.29 -1.11
C ASN A 21 -20.58 -3.63 0.13
N LEU A 22 -19.82 -3.44 1.21
CA LEU A 22 -20.31 -2.76 2.41
C LEU A 22 -20.52 -1.26 2.17
N LEU A 23 -19.62 -0.63 1.39
CA LEU A 23 -19.70 0.80 1.08
C LEU A 23 -20.70 1.10 -0.05
N ALA A 24 -20.78 0.25 -1.07
CA ALA A 24 -21.64 0.45 -2.25
C ALA A 24 -23.14 0.27 -1.95
N LYS A 25 -23.50 -0.45 -0.87
CA LYS A 25 -24.90 -0.61 -0.43
C LYS A 25 -25.55 0.67 0.08
N LYS A 26 -24.80 1.77 0.19
CA LYS A 26 -25.33 3.05 0.67
C LYS A 26 -26.01 3.82 -0.46
N GLU A 27 -27.32 3.98 -0.33
CA GLU A 27 -28.15 4.85 -1.16
C GLU A 27 -28.00 6.30 -0.71
N LEU A 28 -27.00 7.01 -1.26
CA LEU A 28 -26.77 8.45 -1.02
C LEU A 28 -27.20 9.31 -2.22
N GLY A 29 -28.07 8.78 -3.09
CA GLY A 29 -28.43 9.42 -4.36
C GLY A 29 -27.25 9.50 -5.34
N SER A 30 -26.21 8.69 -5.12
CA SER A 30 -25.00 8.59 -5.94
C SER A 30 -24.59 7.11 -6.00
N SER A 31 -23.78 6.75 -7.00
CA SER A 31 -23.30 5.40 -7.22
C SER A 31 -21.80 5.38 -7.48
N TYR A 32 -21.18 4.22 -7.36
CA TYR A 32 -19.80 4.04 -7.81
C TYR A 32 -19.66 4.45 -9.28
N GLY A 33 -18.61 5.22 -9.60
CA GLY A 33 -18.38 5.79 -10.93
C GLY A 33 -19.18 7.05 -11.27
N ALA A 34 -20.06 7.55 -10.38
CA ALA A 34 -20.82 8.78 -10.63
C ALA A 34 -19.97 10.05 -10.57
N LEU A 35 -18.83 10.02 -9.87
CA LEU A 35 -17.86 11.12 -9.80
C LEU A 35 -16.58 10.75 -10.57
N PRO A 36 -15.92 11.72 -11.22
CA PRO A 36 -14.65 11.45 -11.90
C PRO A 36 -13.60 11.00 -10.88
N ALA A 37 -12.99 9.85 -11.13
CA ALA A 37 -11.84 9.35 -10.41
C ALA A 37 -10.60 9.38 -11.31
N HIS A 38 -9.42 9.46 -10.71
CA HIS A 38 -8.17 9.33 -11.46
C HIS A 38 -7.86 7.86 -11.73
N ASP A 39 -7.39 7.53 -12.94
CA ASP A 39 -6.99 6.17 -13.35
C ASP A 39 -5.66 5.70 -12.76
N GLY A 40 -5.17 6.34 -11.69
CA GLY A 40 -3.82 6.12 -11.16
C GLY A 40 -3.52 4.66 -10.76
N LEU A 41 -4.49 3.98 -10.14
CA LEU A 41 -4.38 2.56 -9.76
C LEU A 41 -4.37 1.64 -10.99
N LEU A 42 -5.15 1.97 -12.02
CA LEU A 42 -5.17 1.17 -13.25
C LEU A 42 -3.88 1.37 -14.04
N ASP A 43 -3.39 2.61 -14.14
CA ASP A 43 -2.11 2.95 -14.76
C ASP A 43 -0.94 2.23 -14.06
N SER A 44 -0.89 2.23 -12.73
CA SER A 44 0.15 1.51 -11.98
C SER A 44 0.06 0.00 -12.18
N ALA A 45 -1.15 -0.55 -12.21
CA ALA A 45 -1.34 -1.97 -12.46
C ALA A 45 -0.83 -2.35 -13.86
N ILE A 46 -1.15 -1.57 -14.89
CA ILE A 46 -0.67 -1.82 -16.26
C ILE A 46 0.85 -1.68 -16.34
N THR A 47 1.42 -0.60 -15.80
CA THR A 47 2.87 -0.36 -15.90
C THR A 47 3.72 -1.39 -15.15
N THR A 48 3.16 -2.06 -14.14
CA THR A 48 3.83 -3.10 -13.36
C THR A 48 3.46 -4.53 -13.78
N LEU A 49 2.65 -4.72 -14.84
CA LEU A 49 2.05 -6.03 -15.14
C LEU A 49 3.05 -7.18 -15.35
N LYS A 50 4.26 -6.88 -15.83
CA LYS A 50 5.31 -7.86 -16.11
C LYS A 50 6.39 -7.93 -15.02
N ASP A 51 6.27 -7.13 -13.96
CA ASP A 51 7.24 -7.08 -12.88
C ASP A 51 6.52 -7.24 -11.54
N LEU A 52 6.56 -8.47 -11.03
CA LEU A 52 5.91 -8.82 -9.77
C LEU A 52 6.50 -8.06 -8.58
N LEU A 53 7.82 -7.80 -8.58
CA LEU A 53 8.47 -7.04 -7.51
C LEU A 53 8.00 -5.57 -7.54
N ALA A 54 7.92 -4.98 -8.73
CA ALA A 54 7.38 -3.64 -8.91
C ALA A 54 5.92 -3.55 -8.48
N ARG A 55 5.09 -4.51 -8.90
CA ARG A 55 3.68 -4.55 -8.51
C ARG A 55 3.51 -4.67 -7.00
N SER A 56 4.27 -5.55 -6.34
CA SER A 56 4.24 -5.67 -4.88
C SER A 56 4.63 -4.37 -4.17
N ALA A 57 5.60 -3.61 -4.69
CA ALA A 57 5.99 -2.34 -4.10
C ALA A 57 4.93 -1.25 -4.30
N ILE A 58 4.39 -1.12 -5.51
CA ILE A 58 3.50 -0.01 -5.85
C ILE A 58 2.11 -0.25 -5.31
N GLU A 59 1.46 -1.35 -5.71
CA GLU A 59 0.08 -1.66 -5.30
C GLU A 59 0.04 -1.97 -3.81
N HIS A 60 0.82 -2.97 -3.38
CA HIS A 60 0.63 -3.57 -2.06
C HIS A 60 1.44 -2.92 -0.94
N CYS A 61 2.38 -2.00 -1.24
CA CYS A 61 3.03 -1.18 -0.21
C CYS A 61 2.61 0.28 -0.33
N VAL A 62 2.82 0.92 -1.48
CA VAL A 62 2.60 2.36 -1.62
C VAL A 62 1.11 2.72 -1.56
N TYR A 63 0.25 2.06 -2.32
CA TYR A 63 -1.17 2.38 -2.33
C TYR A 63 -1.87 2.00 -1.03
N GLU A 64 -1.64 0.79 -0.51
CA GLU A 64 -2.12 0.36 0.82
C GLU A 64 -1.73 1.37 1.91
N ALA A 65 -0.44 1.72 1.99
CA ALA A 65 0.03 2.66 3.01
C ALA A 65 -0.45 4.10 2.77
N SER A 66 -0.85 4.45 1.54
CA SER A 66 -1.51 5.72 1.24
C SER A 66 -2.95 5.71 1.74
N GLY A 67 -3.66 4.58 1.63
CA GLY A 67 -4.96 4.35 2.25
C GLY A 67 -4.92 4.57 3.76
N LEU A 68 -3.91 4.02 4.45
CA LEU A 68 -3.68 4.21 5.88
C LEU A 68 -3.50 5.67 6.31
N ASN A 69 -2.94 6.52 5.46
CA ASN A 69 -2.80 7.96 5.74
C ASN A 69 -4.15 8.69 5.64
N MET A 70 -5.02 8.25 4.73
CA MET A 70 -6.30 8.92 4.44
C MET A 70 -7.41 8.51 5.39
N LEU A 71 -7.43 7.24 5.82
CA LEU A 71 -8.51 6.67 6.62
C LEU A 71 -8.85 7.44 7.90
N PRO A 72 -7.90 7.89 8.74
CA PRO A 72 -8.24 8.66 9.94
C PRO A 72 -9.02 9.94 9.62
N THR A 73 -8.65 10.64 8.55
CA THR A 73 -9.35 11.85 8.11
C THR A 73 -10.73 11.51 7.55
N THR A 74 -10.85 10.42 6.79
CA THR A 74 -12.12 9.93 6.26
C THR A 74 -13.10 9.54 7.37
N ILE A 75 -12.63 8.79 8.38
CA ILE A 75 -13.40 8.40 9.57
C ILE A 75 -13.90 9.64 10.31
N SER A 76 -13.00 10.60 10.58
CA SER A 76 -13.37 11.86 11.24
C SER A 76 -14.44 12.63 10.48
N ARG A 77 -14.38 12.67 9.14
CA ARG A 77 -15.40 13.32 8.30
C ARG A 77 -16.77 12.64 8.42
N PHE A 78 -16.82 11.31 8.47
CA PHE A 78 -18.08 10.59 8.65
C PHE A 78 -18.69 10.83 10.04
N HIS A 79 -17.88 10.83 11.11
CA HIS A 79 -18.35 11.22 12.45
C HIS A 79 -18.91 12.64 12.47
N ASN A 80 -18.16 13.60 11.92
CA ASN A 80 -18.60 15.00 11.89
C ASN A 80 -19.85 15.22 11.02
N GLY A 81 -20.06 14.38 10.01
CA GLY A 81 -21.27 14.34 9.19
C GLY A 81 -22.44 13.59 9.82
N GLY A 82 -22.28 13.02 11.02
CA GLY A 82 -23.32 12.26 11.73
C GLY A 82 -23.51 10.80 11.26
N ASP A 83 -22.72 10.33 10.30
CA ASP A 83 -22.77 8.94 9.82
C ASP A 83 -21.82 8.04 10.60
N ASN A 84 -22.16 7.84 11.88
CA ASN A 84 -21.37 7.02 12.80
C ASN A 84 -21.30 5.55 12.35
N VAL A 85 -22.30 5.05 11.63
CA VAL A 85 -22.31 3.68 11.11
C VAL A 85 -21.17 3.45 10.11
N THR A 86 -20.93 4.39 9.19
CA THR A 86 -19.78 4.29 8.28
C THR A 86 -18.47 4.48 9.01
N ALA A 87 -18.41 5.43 9.93
CA ALA A 87 -17.20 5.68 10.69
C ALA A 87 -16.77 4.44 11.48
N ASP A 88 -17.70 3.81 12.20
CA ASP A 88 -17.47 2.55 12.93
C ASP A 88 -17.07 1.39 11.98
N LEU A 89 -17.68 1.28 10.81
CA LEU A 89 -17.30 0.29 9.80
C LEU A 89 -15.85 0.50 9.34
N LEU A 90 -15.50 1.74 8.99
CA LEU A 90 -14.15 2.07 8.53
C LEU A 90 -13.11 1.85 9.63
N GLU A 91 -13.42 2.23 10.87
CA GLU A 91 -12.51 2.14 12.00
C GLU A 91 -12.30 0.70 12.48
N ARG A 92 -13.39 -0.08 12.59
CA ARG A 92 -13.33 -1.42 13.24
C ARG A 92 -13.11 -2.56 12.27
N VAL A 93 -13.38 -2.36 10.98
CA VAL A 93 -13.30 -3.41 9.96
C VAL A 93 -12.27 -3.07 8.91
N VAL A 94 -12.44 -1.96 8.18
CA VAL A 94 -11.56 -1.63 7.05
C VAL A 94 -10.15 -1.32 7.53
N TYR A 95 -9.99 -0.34 8.42
CA TYR A 95 -8.68 0.12 8.89
C TYR A 95 -7.73 -0.99 9.39
N PRO A 96 -8.14 -1.92 10.29
CA PRO A 96 -7.25 -3.00 10.68
C PRO A 96 -6.93 -3.97 9.54
N GLU A 97 -7.84 -4.16 8.57
CA GLU A 97 -7.62 -5.03 7.41
C GLU A 97 -6.60 -4.43 6.44
N GLU A 98 -6.68 -3.11 6.17
CA GLU A 98 -5.69 -2.38 5.36
C GLU A 98 -4.27 -2.45 5.95
N VAL A 99 -4.15 -2.47 7.29
CA VAL A 99 -2.85 -2.70 7.96
C VAL A 99 -2.31 -4.08 7.59
N THR A 100 -3.16 -5.10 7.57
CA THR A 100 -2.75 -6.46 7.18
C THR A 100 -2.46 -6.58 5.69
N HIS A 101 -3.14 -5.82 4.84
CA HIS A 101 -2.89 -5.78 3.39
C HIS A 101 -1.53 -5.15 3.09
N CYS A 102 -1.24 -4.00 3.73
CA CYS A 102 0.08 -3.38 3.68
C CYS A 102 1.18 -4.33 4.20
N ALA A 103 0.90 -5.06 5.29
CA ALA A 103 1.85 -6.04 5.83
C ALA A 103 2.16 -7.17 4.85
N ALA A 104 1.14 -7.66 4.13
CA ALA A 104 1.32 -8.65 3.08
C ALA A 104 2.20 -8.11 1.95
N GLY A 105 1.97 -6.88 1.49
CA GLY A 105 2.83 -6.23 0.49
C GLY A 105 4.29 -6.13 0.93
N VAL A 106 4.52 -5.67 2.16
CA VAL A 106 5.87 -5.56 2.75
C VAL A 106 6.56 -6.91 2.83
N LYS A 107 5.86 -7.94 3.31
CA LYS A 107 6.35 -9.32 3.42
C LYS A 107 6.76 -9.85 2.05
N TRP A 108 5.90 -9.73 1.05
CA TRP A 108 6.15 -10.33 -0.26
C TRP A 108 7.16 -9.55 -1.10
N PHE A 109 7.22 -8.21 -0.97
CA PHE A 109 8.30 -7.43 -1.58
C PHE A 109 9.66 -7.86 -1.06
N LYS A 110 9.79 -8.00 0.26
CA LYS A 110 11.00 -8.46 0.94
C LYS A 110 11.39 -9.87 0.49
N TYR A 111 10.43 -10.81 0.48
CA TYR A 111 10.65 -12.17 0.00
C TYR A 111 11.12 -12.22 -1.46
N LEU A 112 10.46 -11.49 -2.36
CA LEU A 112 10.83 -11.44 -3.78
C LEU A 112 12.24 -10.90 -3.99
N ARG A 113 12.63 -9.88 -3.21
CA ARG A 113 13.99 -9.32 -3.26
C ARG A 113 15.03 -10.36 -2.84
N LEU A 114 14.82 -11.05 -1.72
CA LEU A 114 15.77 -12.06 -1.23
C LEU A 114 15.85 -13.27 -2.18
N ARG A 115 14.69 -13.74 -2.67
CA ARG A 115 14.61 -14.83 -3.64
C ARG A 115 15.38 -14.55 -4.92
N SER A 116 15.34 -13.31 -5.43
CA SER A 116 16.10 -12.93 -6.63
C SER A 116 17.62 -13.10 -6.48
N ARG A 117 18.11 -13.22 -5.24
CA ARG A 117 19.52 -13.45 -4.90
C ARG A 117 19.85 -14.91 -4.59
N HIS A 118 18.92 -15.85 -4.72
CA HIS A 118 19.05 -17.25 -4.27
C HIS A 118 19.33 -17.38 -2.76
N LEU A 119 18.97 -16.36 -1.98
CA LEU A 119 19.01 -16.38 -0.52
C LEU A 119 17.65 -16.92 -0.05
N GLU A 120 17.53 -18.24 0.00
CA GLU A 120 16.34 -18.93 0.52
C GLU A 120 16.64 -19.50 1.91
N GLY A 121 15.85 -19.13 2.92
CA GLY A 121 15.96 -19.66 4.29
C GLY A 121 15.31 -18.75 5.33
N GLU A 122 14.95 -19.31 6.49
CA GLU A 122 14.47 -18.57 7.67
C GLU A 122 15.62 -17.93 8.47
N SER A 123 16.76 -17.66 7.83
CA SER A 123 17.86 -16.96 8.48
C SER A 123 17.46 -15.52 8.76
N GLU A 124 17.86 -15.04 9.94
CA GLU A 124 17.69 -13.65 10.31
C GLU A 124 18.35 -12.73 9.28
N ILE A 125 17.63 -11.71 8.84
CA ILE A 125 18.08 -10.85 7.76
C ILE A 125 19.14 -9.92 8.27
N THR A 126 20.27 -9.94 7.59
CA THR A 126 21.41 -9.10 7.92
C THR A 126 21.07 -7.63 7.70
N MET A 127 21.81 -6.75 8.39
CA MET A 127 21.67 -5.31 8.20
C MET A 127 21.92 -4.88 6.74
N GLU A 128 22.86 -5.53 6.07
CA GLU A 128 23.21 -5.29 4.67
C GLU A 128 22.07 -5.67 3.72
N GLU A 129 21.49 -6.86 3.88
CA GLU A 129 20.33 -7.28 3.09
C GLU A 129 19.13 -6.36 3.30
N ASN A 130 18.88 -5.93 4.53
CA ASN A 130 17.78 -5.01 4.81
C ASN A 130 18.00 -3.63 4.16
N GLU A 131 19.23 -3.12 4.15
CA GLU A 131 19.57 -1.86 3.48
C GLU A 131 19.37 -1.98 1.96
N GLU A 132 19.79 -3.09 1.36
CA GLU A 132 19.54 -3.32 -0.06
C GLU A 132 18.05 -3.44 -0.41
N ILE A 133 17.24 -4.06 0.46
CA ILE A 133 15.78 -4.12 0.29
C ILE A 133 15.21 -2.70 0.26
N ILE A 134 15.66 -1.83 1.17
CA ILE A 134 15.24 -0.42 1.23
C ILE A 134 15.64 0.32 -0.05
N GLN A 135 16.89 0.20 -0.48
CA GLN A 135 17.39 0.84 -1.70
C GLN A 135 16.63 0.37 -2.94
N LYS A 136 16.39 -0.95 -3.06
CA LYS A 136 15.61 -1.48 -4.19
C LYS A 136 14.18 -0.97 -4.16
N PHE A 137 13.56 -0.85 -2.99
CA PHE A 137 12.23 -0.27 -2.83
C PHE A 137 12.21 1.17 -3.36
N HIS A 138 13.18 2.00 -2.96
CA HIS A 138 13.28 3.38 -3.44
C HIS A 138 13.40 3.46 -4.96
N VAL A 139 14.26 2.64 -5.58
CA VAL A 139 14.43 2.59 -7.05
C VAL A 139 13.12 2.23 -7.73
N VAL A 140 12.43 1.20 -7.25
CA VAL A 140 11.16 0.76 -7.82
C VAL A 140 10.09 1.85 -7.70
N VAL A 141 9.94 2.46 -6.52
CA VAL A 141 8.96 3.53 -6.32
C VAL A 141 9.26 4.72 -7.23
N ARG A 142 10.52 5.18 -7.33
CA ARG A 142 10.87 6.30 -8.23
C ARG A 142 10.63 5.98 -9.71
N THR A 143 10.74 4.72 -10.09
CA THR A 143 10.55 4.28 -11.48
C THR A 143 9.07 4.21 -11.85
N HIS A 144 8.22 3.71 -10.95
CA HIS A 144 6.84 3.35 -11.27
C HIS A 144 5.79 4.28 -10.63
N PHE A 145 6.12 5.04 -9.58
CA PHE A 145 5.20 5.96 -8.92
C PHE A 145 5.45 7.40 -9.36
N ARG A 146 4.38 8.10 -9.75
CA ARG A 146 4.47 9.48 -10.22
C ARG A 146 4.40 10.47 -9.06
N GLY A 147 5.52 11.10 -8.75
CA GLY A 147 5.63 12.16 -7.74
C GLY A 147 6.05 11.65 -6.37
N PRO A 148 6.17 12.56 -5.38
CA PRO A 148 6.56 12.18 -4.03
C PRO A 148 5.43 11.48 -3.27
N LEU A 149 5.80 10.63 -2.31
CA LEU A 149 4.86 10.10 -1.32
C LEU A 149 4.35 11.24 -0.43
N LYS A 150 3.04 11.29 -0.18
CA LYS A 150 2.42 12.44 0.49
C LYS A 150 2.31 12.23 2.01
N PRO A 151 2.93 13.10 2.84
CA PRO A 151 2.65 13.18 4.27
C PRO A 151 1.29 13.87 4.54
N PRO A 152 0.75 13.81 5.77
CA PRO A 152 1.28 13.12 6.94
C PRO A 152 1.24 11.59 6.79
N PHE A 153 2.28 10.92 7.28
CA PHE A 153 2.33 9.46 7.29
C PHE A 153 1.68 8.92 8.56
N ASN A 154 0.86 7.89 8.43
CA ASN A 154 0.35 7.14 9.57
C ASN A 154 1.45 6.19 10.08
N GLU A 155 2.38 6.73 10.86
CA GLU A 155 3.56 6.02 11.36
C GLU A 155 3.19 4.78 12.20
N GLU A 156 2.14 4.87 13.01
CA GLU A 156 1.69 3.77 13.85
C GLU A 156 1.19 2.59 13.01
N ALA A 157 0.28 2.85 12.06
CA ALA A 157 -0.25 1.82 11.17
C ALA A 157 0.83 1.21 10.27
N ARG A 158 1.72 2.05 9.72
CA ARG A 158 2.85 1.60 8.89
C ARG A 158 3.81 0.74 9.70
N LYS A 159 4.11 1.12 10.95
CA LYS A 159 4.92 0.31 11.85
C LYS A 159 4.25 -1.04 12.16
N ALA A 160 2.94 -1.07 12.41
CA ALA A 160 2.18 -2.31 12.60
C ALA A 160 2.22 -3.21 11.36
N ALA A 161 2.26 -2.63 10.15
CA ALA A 161 2.46 -3.36 8.91
C ALA A 161 3.92 -3.78 8.64
N GLY A 162 4.87 -3.47 9.53
CA GLY A 162 6.30 -3.71 9.29
C GLY A 162 6.93 -2.79 8.24
N PHE A 163 6.24 -1.69 7.89
CA PHE A 163 6.69 -0.68 6.94
C PHE A 163 7.41 0.46 7.66
N GLY A 164 8.72 0.32 7.86
CA GLY A 164 9.50 1.30 8.62
C GLY A 164 9.79 2.61 7.86
N PRO A 165 10.07 3.72 8.59
CA PRO A 165 10.25 5.08 8.03
C PRO A 165 11.31 5.19 6.94
N ARG A 166 12.44 4.49 7.10
CA ARG A 166 13.53 4.46 6.11
C ARG A 166 13.07 4.04 4.71
N ARG A 167 11.98 3.28 4.57
CA ARG A 167 11.45 2.88 3.27
C ARG A 167 10.63 3.97 2.57
N TYR A 168 9.99 4.89 3.30
CA TYR A 168 9.04 5.84 2.71
C TYR A 168 9.37 7.33 2.92
N GLU A 169 10.03 7.71 4.03
CA GLU A 169 10.36 9.12 4.28
C GLU A 169 11.27 9.73 3.21
N PRO A 170 12.33 9.05 2.72
CA PRO A 170 13.18 9.60 1.66
C PRO A 170 12.45 9.78 0.31
N LEU A 171 11.27 9.17 0.16
CA LEU A 171 10.44 9.26 -1.03
C LEU A 171 9.39 10.37 -0.93
N ALA A 172 9.31 11.08 0.20
CA ALA A 172 8.41 12.22 0.40
C ALA A 172 8.90 13.51 -0.26
N VAL A 173 10.15 13.54 -0.70
CA VAL A 173 10.78 14.68 -1.37
C VAL A 173 10.94 14.34 -2.85
N LYS A 174 10.59 15.28 -3.72
CA LYS A 174 10.88 15.17 -5.14
C LYS A 174 12.40 15.34 -5.30
N GLU A 175 13.10 14.32 -5.79
CA GLU A 175 14.50 14.50 -6.18
C GLU A 175 14.56 15.64 -7.21
N ILE A 176 15.19 16.74 -6.84
CA ILE A 176 15.57 17.76 -7.81
C ILE A 176 16.70 17.11 -8.59
N ASN A 177 16.43 16.71 -9.83
CA ASN A 177 17.49 16.32 -10.75
C ASN A 177 18.45 17.52 -10.87
N ALA A 178 19.55 17.50 -10.13
CA ALA A 178 20.72 18.31 -10.40
C ALA A 178 21.41 17.69 -11.63
N GLY A 179 20.76 17.82 -12.79
CA GLY A 179 21.22 17.30 -14.06
C GLY A 179 21.16 18.39 -15.10
N CYS A 180 22.32 18.98 -15.36
CA CYS A 180 22.61 19.91 -16.45
C CYS A 180 21.90 19.52 -17.76
N ARG A 181 21.18 20.49 -18.33
CA ARG A 181 21.54 21.18 -19.58
C ARG A 181 20.77 22.49 -19.69
#